data_AF-A0A6L8CSA7-F1
#
_entry.id   AF-A0A6L8CSA7-F1
#
_cell.length_a   1.000
_cell.length_b   1.000
_cell.length_c   1.000
_cell.angle_alpha   90.00
_cell.angle_beta   90.00
_cell.angle_gamma   90.00
#
_symmetry.space_group_name_H-M   'P 1'
#
loop_
_entity.id
_entity.type
_entity.pdbx_description
1 polymer ?
#
loop_
_entity_poly.entity_id
_entity_poly.type
_entity_poly.pdbx_seq_one_letter_code
_entity_poly.pdbx_strand_id
1 'polypeptide(L)'
;MWGVVRGRAGQWSGYTNEQHDAIRALFDAGVRIVTNLSVDRIAQGGVTASCVFSGRREEIEADWVLPLTRREPDDSTYHGLQAAIAEGRPQAPRTVARIGDCLAPGIIAAAVYGAYRSAVELHPHSGNGRSD
;
A
#
# COMPACT_ATOMS: atom_id res chain seq x y z
N MET A 1 -3.63 25.52 -20.11
CA MET A 1 -2.47 25.01 -19.33
C MET A 1 -2.05 23.69 -19.97
N TRP A 2 -1.02 23.69 -20.82
CA TRP A 2 -0.52 22.46 -21.44
C TRP A 2 0.23 21.65 -20.37
N GLY A 3 -0.37 20.55 -19.91
CA GLY A 3 0.22 19.68 -18.91
C GLY A 3 1.37 18.87 -19.50
N VAL A 4 2.62 19.23 -19.17
CA VAL A 4 3.75 18.33 -19.38
C VAL A 4 3.61 17.18 -18.39
N VAL A 5 3.47 15.94 -18.89
CA VAL A 5 3.55 14.74 -18.06
C VAL A 5 4.98 14.65 -17.52
N ARG A 6 5.17 14.96 -16.24
CA ARG A 6 6.47 14.83 -15.56
C ARG A 6 6.40 13.65 -14.60
N GLY A 7 7.31 12.70 -14.75
CA GLY A 7 7.60 11.77 -13.67
C GLY A 7 8.10 12.57 -12.46
N ARG A 8 7.49 12.33 -11.30
CA ARG A 8 7.89 12.92 -10.00
C ARG A 8 7.93 11.82 -8.96
N ALA A 9 8.93 11.87 -8.08
CA ALA A 9 8.96 11.04 -6.88
C ALA A 9 7.75 11.39 -5.99
N GLY A 10 7.16 10.38 -5.33
CA GLY A 10 6.03 10.60 -4.42
C GLY A 10 4.81 11.26 -5.07
N GLN A 11 4.30 10.71 -6.18
CA GLN A 11 3.12 11.28 -6.88
C GLN A 11 1.93 11.55 -5.94
N TRP A 12 1.67 10.63 -5.01
CA TRP A 12 0.57 10.73 -4.05
C TRP A 12 0.72 11.86 -3.03
N SER A 13 1.94 12.33 -2.76
CA SER A 13 2.19 13.49 -1.89
C SER A 13 1.66 14.81 -2.49
N GLY A 14 1.16 14.79 -3.73
CA GLY A 14 0.40 15.90 -4.30
C GLY A 14 -0.95 16.13 -3.61
N TYR A 15 -1.56 15.10 -3.02
CA TYR A 15 -2.84 15.23 -2.31
C TYR A 15 -2.70 15.80 -0.90
N THR A 16 -1.48 15.81 -0.35
CA THR A 16 -1.16 16.38 0.98
C THR A 16 -0.42 17.71 0.88
N ASN A 17 -0.18 18.22 -0.34
CA ASN A 17 0.59 19.43 -0.60
C ASN A 17 2.06 19.36 -0.11
N GLU A 18 2.60 18.16 0.11
CA GLU A 18 3.97 17.92 0.60
C GLU A 18 4.97 17.65 -0.53
N GLN A 19 4.49 17.34 -1.74
CA GLN A 19 5.34 16.91 -2.86
C GLN A 19 6.45 17.91 -3.21
N HIS A 20 6.14 19.21 -3.20
CA HIS A 20 7.12 20.24 -3.55
C HIS A 20 8.29 20.24 -2.56
N ASP A 21 7.98 20.27 -1.26
CA ASP A 21 8.99 20.39 -0.21
C ASP A 21 9.80 19.11 -0.07
N ALA A 22 9.16 17.94 -0.23
CA ALA A 22 9.86 16.66 -0.26
C ALA A 22 10.85 16.55 -1.42
N ILE A 23 10.45 16.94 -2.64
CA ILE A 23 11.35 16.91 -3.80
C ILE A 23 12.49 17.92 -3.63
N ARG A 24 12.20 19.11 -3.09
CA ARG A 24 13.23 20.10 -2.76
C ARG A 24 14.25 19.55 -1.78
N ALA A 25 13.80 18.92 -0.69
CA ALA A 25 14.67 18.32 0.31
C ALA A 25 15.56 17.21 -0.28
N LEU A 26 15.05 16.41 -1.22
CA LEU A 26 15.85 15.40 -1.93
C LEU A 26 16.97 16.05 -2.77
N PHE A 27 16.67 17.14 -3.47
CA PHE A 27 17.68 17.87 -4.24
C PHE A 27 18.71 18.55 -3.35
N ASP A 28 18.28 19.19 -2.26
CA ASP A 28 19.16 19.83 -1.28
C ASP A 28 20.10 18.80 -0.62
N ALA A 29 19.67 17.54 -0.51
CA ALA A 29 20.46 16.40 -0.05
C ALA A 29 21.33 15.73 -1.13
N GLY A 30 21.33 16.25 -2.38
CA GLY A 30 22.12 15.69 -3.48
C GLY A 30 21.58 14.38 -4.06
N VAL A 31 20.32 14.02 -3.81
CA VAL A 31 19.70 12.80 -4.32
C VAL A 31 19.42 12.95 -5.81
N ARG A 32 19.94 12.01 -6.62
CA ARG A 32 19.59 11.89 -8.04
C ARG A 32 18.20 11.25 -8.18
N ILE A 33 17.21 12.05 -8.56
CA ILE A 33 15.86 11.55 -8.85
C ILE A 33 15.77 11.07 -10.29
N VAL A 34 15.45 9.79 -10.45
CA VAL A 34 15.27 9.12 -11.73
C VAL A 34 13.82 8.67 -11.84
N THR A 35 13.17 8.97 -12.96
CA THR A 35 11.74 8.63 -13.17
C THR A 35 11.55 7.99 -14.53
N ASN A 36 10.37 7.38 -14.75
CA ASN A 36 10.01 6.67 -15.98
C ASN A 36 10.88 5.46 -16.30
N LEU A 37 11.56 4.92 -15.28
CA LEU A 37 12.41 3.74 -15.38
C LEU A 37 11.89 2.68 -14.42
N SER A 38 11.77 1.46 -14.93
CA SER A 38 11.46 0.27 -14.13
C SER A 38 12.73 -0.55 -13.98
N VAL A 39 12.95 -1.09 -12.78
CA VAL A 39 14.07 -2.01 -12.53
C VAL A 39 13.74 -3.36 -13.16
N ASP A 40 14.59 -3.82 -14.09
CA ASP A 40 14.44 -5.11 -14.76
C ASP A 40 15.23 -6.21 -14.04
N ARG A 41 16.43 -5.87 -13.53
CA ARG A 41 17.35 -6.82 -12.91
C ARG A 41 18.23 -6.10 -11.89
N ILE A 42 18.49 -6.78 -10.77
CA ILE A 42 19.49 -6.38 -9.77
C ILE A 42 20.62 -7.41 -9.83
N ALA A 43 21.87 -6.95 -9.92
CA ALA A 43 23.06 -7.79 -9.96
C ALA A 43 24.17 -7.17 -9.10
N GLN A 44 25.29 -7.88 -8.95
CA GLN A 44 26.45 -7.31 -8.28
C GLN A 44 26.96 -6.10 -9.07
N GLY A 45 27.20 -4.98 -8.38
CA GLY A 45 27.70 -3.74 -8.97
C GLY A 45 26.62 -2.81 -9.52
N GLY A 46 25.36 -3.26 -9.69
CA GLY A 46 24.32 -2.36 -10.16
C GLY A 46 22.98 -2.97 -10.54
N VAL A 47 22.21 -2.15 -11.26
CA VAL A 47 20.83 -2.38 -11.64
C VAL A 47 20.64 -2.09 -13.12
N THR A 48 20.05 -3.03 -13.85
CA THR A 48 19.54 -2.78 -15.20
C THR A 48 18.12 -2.26 -15.09
N ALA A 49 17.83 -1.11 -15.69
CA ALA A 49 16.50 -0.52 -15.74
C ALA A 49 16.07 -0.26 -17.19
N SER A 50 14.77 -0.25 -17.44
CA SER A 50 14.19 0.05 -18.75
C SER A 50 13.21 1.21 -18.69
N CYS A 51 13.26 2.07 -19.71
CA CYS A 51 12.30 3.16 -19.83
C CYS A 51 10.91 2.57 -20.04
N VAL A 52 9.95 2.94 -19.19
CA VAL A 52 8.58 2.38 -19.23
C VAL A 52 7.80 2.72 -20.51
N PHE A 53 8.30 3.66 -21.31
CA PHE A 53 7.68 4.07 -22.57
C PHE A 53 8.37 3.48 -23.80
N SER A 54 9.70 3.42 -23.82
CA SER A 54 10.46 3.01 -25.00
C SER A 54 11.10 1.62 -24.88
N GLY A 55 11.15 1.05 -23.68
CA GLY A 55 11.88 -0.18 -23.38
C GLY A 55 13.41 -0.04 -23.48
N ARG A 56 13.94 1.16 -23.77
CA ARG A 56 15.39 1.37 -23.84
C ARG A 56 16.00 1.11 -22.47
N ARG A 57 17.02 0.25 -22.44
CA ARG A 57 17.73 -0.14 -21.22
C ARG A 57 18.84 0.84 -20.87
N GLU A 58 19.11 0.94 -19.58
CA GLU A 58 20.24 1.63 -18.99
C GLU A 58 20.79 0.83 -17.80
N GLU A 59 22.08 0.96 -17.55
CA GLU A 59 22.74 0.39 -16.38
C GLU A 59 22.98 1.50 -15.36
N ILE A 60 22.70 1.19 -14.09
CA ILE A 60 22.89 2.08 -12.96
C ILE A 60 23.80 1.38 -11.95
N GLU A 61 25.03 1.87 -11.80
CA GLU A 61 25.97 1.39 -10.80
C GLU A 61 25.43 1.63 -9.38
N ALA A 62 25.51 0.62 -8.52
CA ALA A 62 25.09 0.68 -7.13
C ALA A 62 25.72 -0.44 -6.30
N ASP A 63 26.22 -0.10 -5.11
CA ASP A 63 26.68 -1.08 -4.13
C ASP A 63 25.52 -1.78 -3.41
N TRP A 64 24.41 -1.05 -3.22
CA TRP A 64 23.23 -1.49 -2.47
C TRP A 64 21.94 -1.12 -3.17
N VAL A 65 20.94 -1.98 -3.04
CA VAL A 65 19.58 -1.74 -3.53
C VAL A 65 18.60 -1.96 -2.39
N LEU A 66 17.76 -0.97 -2.12
CA LEU A 66 16.66 -1.04 -1.15
C LEU A 66 15.31 -1.01 -1.90
N PRO A 67 14.66 -2.17 -2.11
CA PRO A 67 13.35 -2.20 -2.76
C PRO A 67 12.27 -1.59 -1.88
N LEU A 68 11.66 -0.48 -2.33
CA LEU A 68 10.50 0.14 -1.71
C LEU A 68 9.31 0.06 -2.68
N THR A 69 8.64 -1.10 -2.71
CA THR A 69 7.64 -1.42 -3.74
C THR A 69 6.22 -1.45 -3.18
N ARG A 70 5.81 -2.61 -2.64
CA ARG A 70 4.48 -2.88 -2.12
C ARG A 70 4.57 -3.63 -0.80
N ARG A 71 3.46 -3.63 -0.08
CA ARG A 71 3.24 -4.48 1.10
C ARG A 71 2.34 -5.63 0.69
N GLU A 72 2.59 -6.81 1.25
CA GLU A 72 1.67 -7.94 1.21
C GLU A 72 0.79 -7.87 2.47
N PRO A 73 -0.52 -8.16 2.39
CA PRO A 73 -1.35 -8.29 3.57
C PRO A 73 -0.84 -9.44 4.46
N ASP A 74 -0.77 -9.23 5.78
CA ASP A 74 -0.67 -10.33 6.74
C ASP A 74 -2.07 -10.69 7.24
N ASP A 75 -2.64 -11.76 6.68
CA ASP A 75 -3.99 -12.24 6.99
C ASP A 75 -4.01 -13.70 7.50
N SER A 76 -2.85 -14.20 7.92
CA SER A 76 -2.66 -15.56 8.44
C SER A 76 -3.63 -15.91 9.58
N THR A 77 -3.80 -15.00 10.53
CA THR A 77 -4.72 -15.15 11.67
C THR A 77 -6.18 -15.23 11.21
N TYR A 78 -6.58 -14.45 10.19
CA TYR A 78 -7.93 -14.49 9.66
C TYR A 78 -8.25 -15.85 9.04
N HIS A 79 -7.34 -16.40 8.22
CA HIS A 79 -7.53 -17.73 7.63
C HIS A 79 -7.57 -18.83 8.69
N GLY A 80 -6.74 -18.72 9.74
CA GLY A 80 -6.78 -19.63 10.88
C GLY A 80 -8.12 -19.61 11.63
N LEU A 81 -8.70 -18.41 11.84
CA LEU A 81 -10.02 -18.28 12.45
C LEU A 81 -11.13 -18.80 11.55
N GLN A 82 -11.08 -18.52 10.24
CA GLN A 82 -12.04 -19.06 9.27
C GLN A 82 -12.06 -20.59 9.24
N ALA A 83 -10.89 -21.23 9.29
CA ALA A 83 -10.80 -22.69 9.38
C ALA A 83 -11.43 -23.23 10.68
N ALA A 84 -11.16 -22.59 11.83
CA ALA A 84 -11.75 -22.97 13.10
C ALA A 84 -13.28 -22.85 13.12
N ILE A 85 -13.83 -21.84 12.43
CA ILE A 85 -15.28 -21.66 12.24
C ILE A 85 -15.84 -22.81 11.39
N ALA A 86 -15.21 -23.10 10.26
CA ALA A 86 -15.65 -24.16 9.34
C ALA A 86 -15.63 -25.56 9.99
N GLU A 87 -14.67 -25.81 10.88
CA GLU A 87 -14.54 -27.06 11.66
C GLU A 87 -15.47 -27.11 12.89
N GLY A 88 -16.18 -26.03 13.23
CA GLY A 88 -17.08 -25.99 14.38
C GLY A 88 -16.37 -26.11 15.73
N ARG A 89 -15.14 -25.59 15.86
CA ARG A 89 -14.38 -25.69 17.10
C ARG A 89 -15.13 -24.98 18.25
N PRO A 90 -15.12 -25.52 19.49
CA PRO A 90 -15.94 -24.98 20.60
C PRO A 90 -15.70 -23.50 20.98
N GLN A 91 -14.53 -22.95 20.63
CA GLN A 91 -14.13 -21.57 20.92
C GLN A 91 -14.05 -20.69 19.67
N ALA A 92 -14.51 -21.17 18.51
CA ALA A 92 -14.49 -20.37 17.29
C ALA A 92 -15.48 -19.18 17.41
N PRO A 93 -15.12 -18.00 16.90
CA PRO A 93 -16.06 -16.87 16.85
C PRO A 93 -17.22 -17.17 15.89
N ARG A 94 -18.35 -16.46 16.01
CA ARG A 94 -19.49 -16.65 15.09
C ARG A 94 -19.18 -16.14 13.67
N THR A 95 -18.49 -15.01 13.60
CA THR A 95 -18.12 -14.34 12.35
C THR A 95 -16.77 -13.66 12.54
N VAL A 96 -16.01 -13.52 11.46
CA VAL A 96 -14.74 -12.79 11.44
C VAL A 96 -14.66 -11.94 10.19
N ALA A 97 -14.15 -10.71 10.32
CA ALA A 97 -13.92 -9.79 9.21
C ALA A 97 -12.51 -9.21 9.30
N ARG A 98 -11.89 -8.89 8.16
CA ARG A 98 -10.60 -8.20 8.06
C ARG A 98 -10.83 -6.70 7.90
N ILE A 99 -9.96 -5.88 8.47
CA ILE A 99 -9.96 -4.41 8.31
C ILE A 99 -8.54 -3.88 8.17
N GLY A 100 -8.38 -2.72 7.54
CA GLY A 100 -7.07 -2.08 7.38
C GLY A 100 -6.13 -2.88 6.48
N ASP A 101 -4.83 -2.82 6.80
CA ASP A 101 -3.79 -3.35 5.91
C ASP A 101 -3.79 -4.88 5.77
N CYS A 102 -4.37 -5.62 6.72
CA CYS A 102 -4.55 -7.08 6.56
C CYS A 102 -5.67 -7.44 5.56
N LEU A 103 -6.57 -6.49 5.25
CA LEU A 103 -7.54 -6.63 4.18
C LEU A 103 -6.96 -6.16 2.84
N ALA A 104 -6.40 -4.94 2.83
CA ALA A 104 -5.79 -4.33 1.66
C ALA A 104 -4.83 -3.21 2.10
N PRO A 105 -3.50 -3.41 1.98
CA PRO A 105 -2.51 -2.40 2.37
C PRO A 105 -2.75 -1.06 1.67
N GLY A 106 -2.89 0.01 2.46
CA GLY A 106 -3.21 1.34 1.94
C GLY A 106 -2.61 2.48 2.77
N ILE A 107 -3.06 3.71 2.50
CA ILE A 107 -2.71 4.85 3.35
C ILE A 107 -3.38 4.72 4.72
N ILE A 108 -2.85 5.39 5.73
CA ILE A 108 -3.39 5.38 7.10
C ILE A 108 -4.89 5.73 7.12
N ALA A 109 -5.31 6.71 6.32
CA ALA A 109 -6.72 7.10 6.22
C ALA A 109 -7.64 5.95 5.76
N ALA A 110 -7.16 5.06 4.89
CA ALA A 110 -7.93 3.90 4.44
C ALA A 110 -8.12 2.87 5.57
N ALA A 111 -7.09 2.67 6.41
CA ALA A 111 -7.19 1.79 7.57
C ALA A 111 -8.14 2.36 8.64
N VAL A 112 -8.02 3.66 8.94
CA VAL A 112 -8.92 4.37 9.88
C VAL A 112 -10.36 4.30 9.40
N TYR A 113 -10.60 4.61 8.13
CA TYR A 113 -11.94 4.54 7.56
C TYR A 113 -12.50 3.12 7.52
N GLY A 114 -11.68 2.12 7.20
CA GLY A 114 -12.06 0.71 7.25
C GLY A 114 -12.53 0.29 8.66
N ALA A 115 -11.81 0.70 9.71
CA ALA A 115 -12.21 0.44 11.09
C ALA A 115 -13.53 1.14 11.45
N TYR A 116 -13.68 2.43 11.11
CA TYR A 116 -14.91 3.18 11.35
C TYR A 116 -16.11 2.53 10.67
N ARG A 117 -15.98 2.21 9.37
CA ARG A 117 -17.03 1.54 8.60
C ARG A 117 -17.43 0.23 9.27
N SER A 118 -16.47 -0.62 9.62
CA SER A 118 -16.77 -1.91 10.24
C SER A 118 -17.49 -1.74 11.58
N ALA A 119 -17.16 -0.74 12.40
CA ALA A 119 -17.90 -0.48 13.64
C ALA A 119 -19.37 -0.08 13.35
N VAL A 120 -19.60 0.80 12.39
CA VAL A 120 -20.95 1.23 11.98
C VAL A 120 -21.76 0.07 11.41
N GLU A 121 -21.15 -0.79 10.60
CA GLU A 121 -21.81 -1.95 9.98
C GLU A 121 -22.06 -3.08 11.00
N LEU A 122 -21.18 -3.27 11.99
CA LEU A 122 -21.36 -4.28 13.03
C LEU A 122 -22.44 -3.88 14.05
N HIS A 123 -22.70 -2.58 14.22
CA HIS A 123 -23.77 -2.11 15.08
C HIS A 123 -25.11 -2.52 14.47
N PRO A 124 -25.88 -3.42 15.10
CA PRO A 124 -27.23 -3.66 14.67
C PRO A 124 -27.99 -2.34 14.85
N HIS A 125 -28.81 -1.95 13.86
CA HIS A 125 -30.00 -1.18 14.19
C HIS A 125 -30.71 -1.98 15.29
N SER A 126 -30.76 -1.45 16.51
CA SER A 126 -31.55 -2.02 17.60
C SER A 126 -33.02 -1.91 17.23
N GLY A 127 -33.48 -2.80 16.36
CA GLY A 127 -34.87 -3.00 15.97
C GLY A 127 -35.59 -3.70 17.12
N ASN A 128 -36.05 -2.89 18.06
CA ASN A 128 -37.20 -3.08 18.93
C ASN A 128 -37.60 -4.53 19.24
N GLY A 129 -37.12 -5.05 20.39
CA GLY A 129 -37.82 -6.12 21.09
C GLY A 129 -39.16 -5.60 21.61
N ARG A 130 -40.20 -5.62 20.75
CA ARG A 130 -41.58 -5.68 21.21
C ARG A 130 -41.97 -7.15 21.30
N SER A 131 -42.10 -7.59 22.54
CA SER A 131 -42.86 -8.76 22.92
C SER A 131 -44.34 -8.42 22.77
N ASP A 132 -44.95 -8.94 21.70
CA ASP A 132 -46.39 -9.09 21.55
C ASP A 132 -46.67 -10.59 21.35
#